data_AF-A0A1Y4M5X6-F1
#
_entry.id   AF-A0A1Y4M5X6-F1
#
_cell.length_a   1.000
_cell.length_b   1.000
_cell.length_c   1.000
_cell.angle_alpha   90.00
_cell.angle_beta   90.00
_cell.angle_gamma   90.00
#
_symmetry.space_group_name_H-M   'P 1'
#
loop_
_entity.id
_entity.type
_entity.pdbx_description
1 polymer ?
#
loop_
_entity_poly.entity_id
_entity_poly.type
_entity_poly.pdbx_seq_one_letter_code
_entity_poly.pdbx_strand_id
1 'polypeptide(L)'
;WQGNQKDYYQYMTTIGEHYLQAELRHFRAYQERETRVRKMRHDMRNHLLCLRELAENGKTEQIKEYLGELSGALRETEQTVYSGNEIADAIINEKEVLARAGGVRISLEGRLPEEITIKATDLCTIFANALDNALEAVKDLEEKWIDIRIRQQWRMLFITFRNPTEEEMQGPVPHNKPPVYRSLQIWI
;
A
#
# COMPACT_ATOMS: atom_id res chain seq x y z
N TRP A 1 -45.78 34.35 3.56
CA TRP A 1 -44.39 34.67 3.18
C TRP A 1 -43.42 34.70 4.38
N GLN A 2 -43.55 33.80 5.38
CA GLN A 2 -42.61 33.71 6.52
C GLN A 2 -41.87 32.36 6.63
N GLY A 3 -42.30 31.32 5.90
CA GLY A 3 -41.64 29.99 5.93
C GLY A 3 -40.25 29.96 5.31
N ASN A 4 -40.04 30.68 4.21
CA ASN A 4 -38.82 30.58 3.40
C ASN A 4 -37.55 31.12 4.09
N GLN A 5 -37.70 32.07 5.01
CA GLN A 5 -36.57 32.71 5.68
C GLN A 5 -36.02 31.85 6.82
N LYS A 6 -36.90 31.12 7.53
CA LYS A 6 -36.51 30.18 8.58
C LYS A 6 -35.75 28.99 7.99
N ASP A 7 -36.26 28.44 6.89
CA ASP A 7 -35.62 27.31 6.20
C ASP A 7 -34.24 27.70 5.65
N TYR A 8 -34.11 28.92 5.11
CA TYR A 8 -32.82 29.46 4.67
C TYR A 8 -31.80 29.58 5.81
N TYR A 9 -32.20 30.13 6.96
CA TYR A 9 -31.28 30.22 8.11
C TYR A 9 -30.91 28.85 8.66
N GLN A 10 -31.86 27.91 8.74
CA GLN A 10 -31.57 26.53 9.15
C GLN A 10 -30.56 25.88 8.20
N TYR A 11 -30.76 26.03 6.88
CA TYR A 11 -29.83 25.53 5.87
C TYR A 11 -28.43 26.14 6.02
N MET A 12 -28.33 27.46 6.18
CA MET A 12 -27.05 28.15 6.38
C MET A 12 -26.36 27.72 7.68
N THR A 13 -27.11 27.50 8.77
CA THR A 13 -26.56 26.96 10.02
C THR A 13 -26.00 25.56 9.82
N THR A 14 -26.74 24.67 9.17
CA THR A 14 -26.27 23.29 8.89
C THR A 14 -25.01 23.28 8.03
N ILE A 15 -24.93 24.12 7.00
CA ILE A 15 -23.70 24.26 6.20
C ILE A 15 -22.52 24.76 7.04
N GLY A 16 -22.73 25.78 7.87
CA GLY A 16 -21.70 26.31 8.76
C GLY A 16 -21.18 25.25 9.74
N GLU A 17 -22.09 24.44 10.31
CA GLU A 17 -21.74 23.33 11.18
C GLU A 17 -20.91 22.26 10.46
N HIS A 18 -21.30 21.88 9.24
CA HIS A 18 -20.53 20.93 8.43
C HIS A 18 -19.13 21.46 8.09
N TYR A 19 -19.00 22.74 7.73
CA TYR A 19 -17.72 23.37 7.42
C TYR A 19 -16.80 23.38 8.65
N LEU A 20 -17.32 23.80 9.81
CA LEU A 20 -16.56 23.79 11.06
C LEU A 20 -16.13 22.38 11.46
N GLN A 21 -16.99 21.38 11.28
CA GLN A 21 -16.63 19.98 11.55
C GLN A 21 -15.54 19.45 10.61
N ALA A 22 -15.54 19.86 9.34
CA ALA A 22 -14.47 19.51 8.41
C ALA A 22 -13.14 20.17 8.84
N GLU A 23 -13.16 21.46 9.16
CA GLU A 23 -11.98 22.20 9.62
C GLU A 23 -11.39 21.62 10.91
N LEU A 24 -12.24 21.27 11.89
CA LEU A 24 -11.82 20.59 13.12
C LEU A 24 -11.20 19.22 12.83
N ARG A 25 -11.74 18.45 11.87
CA ARG A 25 -11.15 17.16 11.45
C ARG A 25 -9.76 17.35 10.86
N HIS A 26 -9.60 18.32 9.96
CA HIS A 26 -8.28 18.64 9.39
C HIS A 26 -7.27 19.06 10.46
N PHE A 27 -7.69 19.91 11.40
CA PHE A 27 -6.83 20.34 12.50
C PHE A 27 -6.41 19.17 13.40
N ARG A 28 -7.34 18.28 13.76
CA ARG A 28 -7.03 17.06 14.55
C ARG A 28 -6.05 16.15 13.81
N ALA A 29 -6.29 15.88 12.52
CA ALA A 29 -5.40 15.07 11.70
C ALA A 29 -3.98 15.68 11.63
N TYR A 30 -3.89 17.01 11.52
CA TYR A 30 -2.63 17.75 11.57
C TYR A 30 -1.92 17.56 12.92
N GLN A 31 -2.62 17.71 14.04
CA GLN A 31 -2.05 17.52 15.39
C GLN A 31 -1.58 16.08 15.62
N GLU A 32 -2.32 15.09 15.15
CA GLU A 32 -1.94 13.68 15.23
C GLU A 32 -0.68 13.40 14.38
N ARG A 33 -0.60 14.00 13.19
CA ARG A 33 0.60 13.93 12.34
C ARG A 33 1.81 14.55 13.02
N GLU A 34 1.66 15.75 13.58
CA GLU A 34 2.74 16.42 14.33
C GLU A 34 3.20 15.58 15.53
N THR A 35 2.26 15.00 16.28
CA THR A 35 2.56 14.12 17.40
C THR A 35 3.35 12.88 16.95
N ARG A 36 2.94 12.26 15.83
CA ARG A 36 3.68 11.14 15.22
C ARG A 36 5.10 11.51 14.82
N VAL A 37 5.28 12.66 14.16
CA VAL A 37 6.61 13.16 13.76
C VAL A 37 7.50 13.43 14.98
N ARG A 38 6.94 14.01 16.04
CA ARG A 38 7.68 14.24 17.31
C ARG A 38 8.13 12.93 17.93
N LYS A 39 7.26 11.92 17.99
CA LYS A 39 7.61 10.59 18.50
C LYS A 39 8.72 9.95 17.67
N MET A 40 8.59 9.96 16.34
CA MET A 40 9.62 9.46 15.43
C MET A 40 10.98 10.14 15.67
N ARG A 41 11.01 11.48 15.77
CA ARG A 41 12.24 12.24 16.06
C ARG A 41 12.85 11.87 17.40
N HIS A 42 12.02 11.66 18.43
CA HIS A 42 12.47 11.23 19.75
C HIS A 42 13.14 9.86 19.68
N ASP A 43 12.50 8.90 19.02
CA ASP A 43 13.01 7.53 18.92
C ASP A 43 14.31 7.48 18.08
N MET A 44 14.36 8.22 16.96
CA MET A 44 15.60 8.41 16.18
C MET A 44 16.74 8.99 17.01
N ARG A 45 16.45 9.97 17.88
CA ARG A 45 17.47 10.57 18.76
C ARG A 45 18.03 9.54 19.74
N ASN A 46 17.20 8.64 20.25
CA ASN A 46 17.62 7.57 21.14
C ASN A 46 18.50 6.55 20.41
N HIS A 47 18.11 6.16 19.18
CA HIS A 47 18.94 5.28 18.33
C HIS A 47 20.32 5.89 18.05
N LEU A 48 20.39 7.18 17.72
CA LEU A 48 21.66 7.89 17.50
C LEU A 48 22.50 7.98 18.78
N LEU A 49 21.88 8.17 19.94
CA LEU A 49 22.59 8.18 21.23
C LEU A 49 23.22 6.81 21.52
N CYS A 50 22.46 5.73 21.34
CA CYS A 50 22.94 4.36 21.54
C CYS A 50 24.09 4.03 20.58
N LEU A 51 23.95 4.36 19.30
CA LEU A 51 25.02 4.19 18.30
C LEU A 51 26.29 4.97 18.66
N ARG A 52 26.15 6.21 19.14
CA ARG A 52 27.29 7.02 19.58
C ARG A 52 28.01 6.39 20.76
N GLU A 53 27.27 5.91 21.77
CA GLU A 53 27.85 5.24 22.93
C GLU A 53 28.58 3.96 22.54
N LEU A 54 28.00 3.14 21.66
CA LEU A 54 28.65 1.93 21.15
C LEU A 54 29.93 2.26 20.35
N ALA A 55 29.91 3.36 19.58
CA ALA A 55 31.08 3.83 18.82
C ALA A 55 32.20 4.35 19.73
N GLU A 56 31.87 5.16 20.75
CA GLU A 56 32.83 5.67 21.74
C GLU A 56 33.49 4.53 22.53
N ASN A 57 32.77 3.44 22.78
CA ASN A 57 33.29 2.23 23.43
C ASN A 57 34.00 1.24 22.49
N GLY A 58 34.17 1.57 21.20
CA GLY A 58 34.84 0.71 20.23
C GLY A 58 34.13 -0.61 19.92
N LYS A 59 32.82 -0.71 20.20
CA LYS A 59 32.04 -1.96 20.07
C LYS A 59 31.51 -2.16 18.65
N THR A 60 32.40 -2.27 17.67
CA THR A 60 32.05 -2.30 16.24
C THR A 60 31.08 -3.41 15.84
N GLU A 61 31.19 -4.62 16.42
CA GLU A 61 30.27 -5.71 16.09
C GLU A 61 28.84 -5.46 16.61
N GLN A 62 28.69 -4.87 17.80
CA GLN A 62 27.37 -4.51 18.34
C GLN A 62 26.71 -3.39 17.53
N ILE A 63 27.49 -2.48 16.95
CA ILE A 63 26.98 -1.47 16.02
C ILE A 63 26.40 -2.12 14.76
N LYS A 64 27.09 -3.11 14.19
CA LYS A 64 26.60 -3.83 12.99
C LYS A 64 25.31 -4.58 13.29
N GLU A 65 25.25 -5.26 14.43
CA GLU A 65 24.04 -5.97 14.89
C GLU A 65 22.87 -5.01 15.06
N TYR A 66 23.08 -3.91 15.80
CA TYR A 66 22.05 -2.89 16.04
C TYR A 66 21.57 -2.20 14.76
N LEU A 67 22.49 -1.91 13.81
CA LEU A 67 22.13 -1.41 12.48
C LEU A 67 21.34 -2.44 11.67
N GLY A 68 21.65 -3.72 11.82
CA GLY A 68 20.89 -4.83 11.24
C GLY A 68 19.46 -4.88 11.76
N GLU A 69 19.28 -4.78 13.08
CA GLU A 69 17.96 -4.72 13.73
C GLU A 69 17.15 -3.49 13.29
N LEU A 70 17.76 -2.31 13.30
CA LEU A 70 17.15 -1.06 12.81
C LEU A 70 16.71 -1.18 11.35
N SER A 71 17.56 -1.76 10.50
CA SER A 71 17.26 -1.97 9.09
C SER A 71 16.16 -3.01 8.91
N GLY A 72 16.13 -4.06 9.74
CA GLY A 72 15.07 -5.07 9.75
C GLY A 72 13.71 -4.48 10.12
N ALA A 73 13.63 -3.71 11.21
CA ALA A 73 12.40 -3.04 11.63
C ALA A 73 11.90 -2.02 10.60
N LEU A 74 12.82 -1.30 9.93
CA LEU A 74 12.47 -0.38 8.85
C LEU A 74 11.91 -1.15 7.64
N ARG A 75 12.53 -2.28 7.30
CA ARG A 75 12.11 -3.16 6.20
C ARG A 75 10.78 -3.86 6.47
N GLU A 76 10.44 -4.17 7.71
CA GLU A 76 9.11 -4.65 8.10
C GLU A 76 8.04 -3.55 7.96
N THR A 77 8.40 -2.30 8.20
CA THR A 77 7.52 -1.13 8.00
C THR A 77 7.34 -0.79 6.51
N GLU A 78 8.38 -0.98 5.70
CA GLU A 78 8.34 -0.86 4.22
C GLU A 78 7.59 -2.01 3.53
N GLN A 79 7.39 -3.14 4.21
CA GLN A 79 6.68 -4.31 3.66
C GLN A 79 5.15 -4.18 3.69
N THR A 80 4.63 -3.07 4.22
CA THR A 80 3.22 -2.71 4.01
C THR A 80 3.07 -2.26 2.56
N VAL A 81 2.43 -3.08 1.74
CA VAL A 81 2.20 -2.72 0.34
C VAL A 81 1.29 -1.49 0.31
N TYR A 82 1.81 -0.39 -0.25
CA TYR A 82 1.12 0.90 -0.30
C TYR A 82 0.85 1.30 -1.74
N SER A 83 -0.38 1.02 -2.18
CA SER A 83 -0.94 1.44 -3.46
C SER A 83 -1.49 2.86 -3.44
N GLY A 84 -1.67 3.48 -2.26
CA GLY A 84 -2.27 4.81 -2.14
C GLY A 84 -3.80 4.80 -2.08
N ASN A 85 -4.42 3.62 -2.04
CA ASN A 85 -5.85 3.46 -1.81
C ASN A 85 -6.08 2.51 -0.61
N GLU A 86 -6.79 2.99 0.41
CA GLU A 86 -6.97 2.26 1.67
C GLU A 86 -7.60 0.87 1.50
N ILE A 87 -8.49 0.70 0.51
CA ILE A 87 -9.17 -0.58 0.25
C ILE A 87 -8.22 -1.58 -0.41
N ALA A 88 -7.51 -1.14 -1.45
CA ALA A 88 -6.52 -1.98 -2.10
C ALA A 88 -5.40 -2.36 -1.13
N ASP A 89 -4.94 -1.41 -0.30
CA ASP A 89 -3.92 -1.64 0.71
C ASP A 89 -4.40 -2.66 1.76
N ALA A 90 -5.64 -2.55 2.25
CA ALA A 90 -6.19 -3.51 3.20
C ALA A 90 -6.19 -4.95 2.65
N ILE A 91 -6.61 -5.11 1.40
CA ILE A 91 -6.70 -6.43 0.75
C ILE A 91 -5.31 -7.00 0.46
N ILE A 92 -4.39 -6.19 -0.09
CA ILE A 92 -3.04 -6.69 -0.37
C ILE A 92 -2.37 -7.10 0.92
N ASN A 93 -2.50 -6.32 2.00
CA ASN A 93 -1.91 -6.67 3.29
C ASN A 93 -2.55 -7.93 3.90
N GLU A 94 -3.86 -8.12 3.77
CA GLU A 94 -4.52 -9.37 4.18
C GLU A 94 -3.95 -10.58 3.42
N LYS A 95 -3.83 -10.48 2.09
CA LYS A 95 -3.30 -11.55 1.23
C LYS A 95 -1.80 -11.76 1.44
N GLU A 96 -1.05 -10.73 1.81
CA GLU A 96 0.38 -10.81 2.11
C GLU A 96 0.67 -11.68 3.34
N VAL A 97 -0.22 -11.68 4.34
CA VAL A 97 -0.12 -12.59 5.49
C VAL A 97 -0.25 -14.05 5.04
N LEU A 98 -1.21 -14.34 4.16
CA LEU A 98 -1.42 -15.67 3.59
C LEU A 98 -0.27 -16.09 2.66
N ALA A 99 0.20 -15.16 1.83
CA ALA A 99 1.33 -15.34 0.92
C ALA A 99 2.59 -15.74 1.68
N ARG A 100 2.90 -15.03 2.77
CA ARG A 100 4.04 -15.34 3.64
C ARG A 100 3.97 -16.73 4.25
N ALA A 101 2.79 -17.15 4.72
CA ALA A 101 2.61 -18.51 5.23
C ALA A 101 2.88 -19.58 4.15
N GLY A 102 2.63 -19.27 2.88
CA GLY A 102 2.89 -20.14 1.73
C GLY A 102 4.27 -19.98 1.07
N GLY A 103 5.14 -19.11 1.60
CA GLY A 103 6.46 -18.79 1.02
C GLY A 103 6.39 -17.99 -0.28
N VAL A 104 5.28 -17.28 -0.54
CA VAL A 104 5.05 -16.45 -1.73
C VAL A 104 5.47 -15.01 -1.45
N ARG A 105 6.20 -14.39 -2.38
CA ARG A 105 6.56 -12.97 -2.31
C ARG A 105 5.63 -12.10 -3.16
N ILE A 106 4.97 -11.10 -2.58
CA ILE A 106 4.21 -10.10 -3.36
C ILE A 106 5.05 -8.82 -3.53
N SER A 107 5.02 -8.23 -4.72
CA SER A 107 5.56 -6.90 -5.02
C SER A 107 4.50 -6.01 -5.64
N LEU A 108 4.54 -4.72 -5.30
CA LEU A 108 3.72 -3.69 -5.94
C LEU A 108 4.62 -2.58 -6.51
N GLU A 109 4.42 -2.29 -7.79
CA GLU A 109 5.02 -1.16 -8.48
C GLU A 109 3.94 -0.20 -8.97
N GLY A 110 4.01 1.06 -8.52
CA GLY A 110 3.07 2.11 -8.90
C GLY A 110 2.07 2.46 -7.80
N ARG A 111 1.22 3.45 -8.08
CA ARG A 111 0.19 3.95 -7.15
C ARG A 111 -1.12 4.19 -7.88
N LEU A 112 -2.21 3.93 -7.17
CA LEU A 112 -3.57 4.31 -7.53
C LEU A 112 -3.71 5.84 -7.42
N PRO A 113 -4.32 6.51 -8.41
CA PRO A 113 -4.64 7.93 -8.30
C PRO A 113 -5.52 8.25 -7.08
N GLU A 114 -5.40 9.44 -6.49
CA GLU A 114 -6.25 9.85 -5.36
C GLU A 114 -7.75 9.92 -5.74
N GLU A 115 -8.04 10.32 -6.98
CA GLU A 115 -9.38 10.32 -7.55
C GLU A 115 -9.55 9.16 -8.53
N ILE A 116 -10.19 8.09 -8.08
CA ILE A 116 -10.54 6.93 -8.91
C ILE A 116 -12.05 6.89 -9.09
N THR A 117 -12.50 6.73 -10.34
CA THR A 117 -13.93 6.64 -10.69
C THR A 117 -14.54 5.26 -10.37
N ILE A 118 -13.72 4.29 -9.98
CA ILE A 118 -14.10 2.92 -9.61
C ILE A 118 -14.69 2.91 -8.21
N LYS A 119 -15.81 2.22 -8.05
CA LYS A 119 -16.41 2.02 -6.72
C LYS A 119 -15.49 1.18 -5.85
N ALA A 120 -15.44 1.54 -4.57
CA ALA A 120 -14.81 0.78 -3.49
C ALA A 120 -15.07 -0.75 -3.55
N THR A 121 -16.33 -1.14 -3.78
CA THR A 121 -16.75 -2.55 -3.86
C THR A 121 -16.16 -3.29 -5.06
N ASP A 122 -16.06 -2.60 -6.19
CA ASP A 122 -15.58 -3.19 -7.44
C ASP A 122 -14.05 -3.34 -7.37
N LEU A 123 -13.36 -2.33 -6.83
CA LEU A 123 -11.93 -2.40 -6.55
C LEU A 123 -11.61 -3.56 -5.60
N CYS A 124 -12.41 -3.72 -4.54
CA CYS A 124 -12.27 -4.83 -3.60
C CYS A 124 -12.38 -6.19 -4.31
N THR A 125 -13.44 -6.36 -5.10
CA THR A 125 -13.69 -7.60 -5.85
C THR A 125 -12.57 -7.90 -6.83
N ILE A 126 -12.06 -6.89 -7.54
CA ILE A 126 -10.96 -7.02 -8.50
C ILE A 126 -9.68 -7.50 -7.82
N PHE A 127 -9.24 -6.80 -6.76
CA PHE A 127 -7.99 -7.13 -6.07
C PHE A 127 -8.07 -8.47 -5.36
N ALA A 128 -9.18 -8.76 -4.66
CA ALA A 128 -9.36 -10.03 -3.97
C ALA A 128 -9.29 -11.21 -4.95
N ASN A 129 -10.08 -11.15 -6.03
CA ASN A 129 -10.11 -12.23 -7.02
C ASN A 129 -8.77 -12.39 -7.74
N ALA A 130 -8.12 -11.29 -8.12
CA ALA A 130 -6.85 -11.36 -8.83
C ALA A 130 -5.72 -11.93 -7.96
N LEU A 131 -5.66 -11.53 -6.68
CA LEU A 131 -4.68 -12.05 -5.72
C LEU A 131 -4.96 -13.51 -5.35
N ASP A 132 -6.22 -13.89 -5.15
CA ASP A 132 -6.59 -15.28 -4.88
C ASP A 132 -6.20 -16.19 -6.04
N ASN A 133 -6.52 -15.79 -7.28
CA ASN A 133 -6.12 -16.51 -8.47
C ASN A 133 -4.59 -16.64 -8.59
N ALA A 134 -3.85 -15.58 -8.28
CA ALA A 134 -2.40 -15.58 -8.34
C ALA A 134 -1.78 -16.47 -7.25
N LEU A 135 -2.31 -16.43 -6.02
CA LEU A 135 -1.87 -17.27 -4.90
C LEU A 135 -2.15 -18.75 -5.15
N GLU A 136 -3.31 -19.07 -5.72
CA GLU A 136 -3.65 -20.44 -6.11
C GLU A 136 -2.69 -20.96 -7.20
N ALA A 137 -2.43 -20.14 -8.23
CA ALA A 137 -1.57 -20.52 -9.36
C ALA A 137 -0.10 -20.77 -8.98
N VAL A 138 0.41 -20.12 -7.93
CA VAL A 138 1.81 -20.29 -7.49
C VAL A 138 1.98 -21.33 -6.38
N LYS A 139 0.88 -21.91 -5.87
CA LYS A 139 0.91 -22.76 -4.68
C LYS A 139 1.85 -23.96 -4.82
N ASP A 140 1.87 -24.57 -6.00
CA ASP A 140 2.62 -25.79 -6.31
C ASP A 140 3.94 -25.53 -7.06
N LEU A 141 4.31 -24.25 -7.26
CA LEU A 141 5.55 -23.87 -7.96
C LEU A 141 6.76 -23.80 -7.02
N GLU A 142 7.96 -24.02 -7.55
CA GLU A 142 9.21 -23.88 -6.79
C GLU A 142 9.59 -22.41 -6.58
N GLU A 143 9.37 -21.56 -7.59
CA GLU A 143 9.52 -20.11 -7.48
C GLU A 143 8.15 -19.44 -7.34
N LYS A 144 7.89 -18.79 -6.19
CA LYS A 144 6.59 -18.23 -5.84
C LYS A 144 6.64 -16.72 -5.68
N TRP A 145 6.17 -15.99 -6.68
CA TRP A 145 6.05 -14.54 -6.60
C TRP A 145 4.80 -14.02 -7.31
N ILE A 146 4.32 -12.87 -6.84
CA ILE A 146 3.21 -12.14 -7.46
C ILE A 146 3.65 -10.69 -7.64
N ASP A 147 3.62 -10.19 -8.87
CA ASP A 147 3.99 -8.82 -9.21
C ASP A 147 2.75 -8.03 -9.65
N ILE A 148 2.42 -7.00 -8.89
CA ILE A 148 1.30 -6.09 -9.15
C ILE A 148 1.88 -4.80 -9.74
N ARG A 149 1.40 -4.38 -10.91
CA ARG A 149 1.78 -3.11 -11.52
C ARG A 149 0.59 -2.23 -11.79
N ILE A 150 0.69 -0.98 -11.35
CA ILE A 150 -0.33 0.04 -11.53
C ILE A 150 0.25 1.15 -12.39
N ARG A 151 -0.36 1.39 -13.56
CA ARG A 151 0.08 2.43 -14.49
C ARG A 151 -1.13 3.24 -14.96
N GLN A 152 -1.02 4.56 -14.90
CA GLN A 152 -1.98 5.46 -15.52
C GLN A 152 -1.42 5.91 -16.86
N GLN A 153 -2.16 5.69 -17.95
CA GLN A 153 -1.87 6.33 -19.24
C GLN A 153 -3.11 7.10 -19.70
N TRP A 154 -2.97 8.42 -19.81
CA TRP A 154 -4.08 9.32 -20.13
C TRP A 154 -5.26 9.14 -19.15
N ARG A 155 -6.44 8.76 -19.67
CA ARG A 155 -7.66 8.53 -18.87
C ARG A 155 -7.86 7.06 -18.49
N MET A 156 -6.90 6.18 -18.79
CA MET A 156 -7.05 4.73 -18.58
C MET A 156 -6.08 4.24 -17.50
N LEU A 157 -6.64 3.48 -16.56
CA LEU A 157 -5.92 2.84 -15.47
C LEU A 157 -5.64 1.39 -15.83
N PHE A 158 -4.36 1.01 -15.74
CA PHE A 158 -3.90 -0.34 -15.99
C PHE A 158 -3.48 -0.96 -14.68
N ILE A 159 -4.15 -2.04 -14.30
CA ILE A 159 -3.77 -2.87 -13.17
C ILE A 159 -3.39 -4.24 -13.71
N THR A 160 -2.12 -4.61 -13.57
CA THR A 160 -1.57 -5.86 -14.08
C THR A 160 -1.12 -6.73 -12.91
N PHE A 161 -1.61 -7.96 -12.87
CA PHE A 161 -1.15 -8.99 -11.94
C PHE A 161 -0.33 -10.02 -12.72
N ARG A 162 0.87 -10.31 -12.26
CA ARG A 162 1.77 -11.30 -12.84
C ARG A 162 2.18 -12.34 -11.83
N ASN A 163 2.22 -13.58 -12.27
CA ASN A 163 2.75 -14.70 -11.50
C ASN A 163 3.45 -15.69 -12.44
N PRO A 164 4.44 -16.45 -11.94
CA PRO A 164 5.07 -17.51 -12.72
C PRO A 164 4.06 -18.61 -13.06
N THR A 165 4.30 -19.32 -14.16
CA THR A 165 3.48 -20.46 -14.60
C THR A 165 4.35 -21.47 -15.34
N GLU A 166 4.01 -22.76 -15.25
CA GLU A 166 4.66 -23.85 -15.98
C GLU A 166 4.06 -24.08 -17.38
N GLU A 167 2.88 -23.53 -17.68
CA GLU A 167 2.20 -23.74 -18.95
C GLU A 167 2.74 -22.83 -20.08
N GLU A 168 3.13 -23.44 -21.21
CA GLU A 168 3.38 -22.70 -22.46
C GLU A 168 2.08 -22.04 -22.94
N MET A 169 2.05 -20.71 -22.95
CA MET A 169 0.90 -19.96 -23.48
C MET A 169 0.70 -20.23 -24.98
N GLN A 170 -0.47 -20.73 -25.37
CA GLN A 170 -0.91 -20.79 -26.76
C GLN A 170 -1.22 -19.37 -27.28
N GLY A 171 -0.22 -18.70 -27.85
CA GLY A 171 -0.34 -17.42 -28.54
C GLY A 171 0.99 -17.04 -29.21
N PRO A 172 1.00 -16.21 -30.29
CA PRO A 172 2.22 -15.93 -31.05
C PRO A 172 3.22 -15.13 -30.21
N VAL A 173 4.29 -15.79 -29.74
CA VAL A 173 5.36 -15.18 -28.95
C VAL A 173 6.47 -14.64 -29.88
N PRO A 174 6.87 -13.35 -29.80
CA PRO A 174 8.04 -12.85 -30.52
C PRO A 174 9.34 -13.48 -30.00
N HIS A 175 10.26 -13.72 -30.92
CA HIS A 175 11.49 -14.49 -30.77
C HIS A 175 12.55 -13.79 -29.88
N ASN A 176 12.43 -13.89 -28.54
CA ASN A 176 13.55 -13.85 -27.58
C ASN A 176 13.01 -14.20 -26.16
N LYS A 177 13.16 -15.45 -25.69
CA LYS A 177 12.45 -16.00 -24.51
C LYS A 177 12.93 -15.43 -23.15
N PRO A 178 12.11 -14.68 -22.39
CA PRO A 178 12.21 -14.54 -20.93
C PRO A 178 11.34 -15.64 -20.24
N PRO A 179 11.37 -15.78 -18.89
CA PRO A 179 10.52 -16.73 -18.17
C PRO A 179 9.04 -16.57 -18.53
N VAL A 180 8.31 -17.68 -18.60
CA VAL A 180 6.88 -17.72 -18.94
C VAL A 180 6.08 -17.28 -17.71
N TYR A 181 5.28 -16.23 -17.85
CA TYR A 181 4.41 -15.73 -16.78
C TYR A 181 2.98 -15.54 -17.28
N ARG A 182 2.01 -15.82 -16.41
CA ARG A 182 0.61 -15.47 -16.67
C ARG A 182 0.42 -14.00 -16.29
N SER A 183 -0.25 -13.24 -17.15
CA SER A 183 -0.58 -11.84 -16.87
C SER A 183 -2.08 -11.61 -17.04
N LEU A 184 -2.72 -11.06 -16.01
CA LEU A 184 -4.08 -10.55 -16.08
C LEU A 184 -4.00 -9.03 -16.14
N GLN A 185 -4.46 -8.45 -17.24
CA GLN A 185 -4.59 -7.00 -17.40
C GLN A 185 -6.05 -6.60 -17.29
N ILE A 186 -6.34 -5.74 -16.32
CA ILE A 186 -7.68 -5.17 -16.14
C ILE A 186 -7.61 -3.71 -16.60
N TRP A 187 -8.51 -3.39 -17.53
CA TRP A 187 -8.64 -2.09 -18.16
C TRP A 187 -9.80 -1.35 -17.50
N ILE A 188 -9.53 -0.19 -16.91
CA ILE A 188 -10.56 0.60 -16.21
C ILE A 188 -10.48 2.07 -16.60
#